data_AF-A0A942EG17-F1
#
_entry.id   AF-A0A942EG17-F1
#
_cell.length_a   1.000
_cell.length_b   1.000
_cell.length_c   1.000
_cell.angle_alpha   90.00
_cell.angle_beta   90.00
_cell.angle_gamma   90.00
#
_symmetry.space_group_name_H-M   'P 1'
#
loop_
_entity.id
_entity.type
_entity.pdbx_description
1 polymer ?
#
loop_
_entity_poly.entity_id
_entity_poly.type
_entity_poly.pdbx_seq_one_letter_code
_entity_poly.pdbx_strand_id
1 'polypeptide(L)' 'MPHAQQKYKKNSPFWTVEFVATVKSIYEGVVHPTINLEHHDPDCDLGEVAEGARQMPIRAALKNSLGFGGT' A
#
# COMPACT_ATOMS: atom_id res chain seq x y z
N MET A 1 39.38 -13.44 -0.01
CA MET A 1 38.02 -13.25 -0.57
C MET A 1 37.00 -13.13 0.58
N PRO A 2 36.61 -11.91 0.98
CA PRO A 2 35.54 -11.69 1.95
C PRO A 2 34.52 -10.66 1.44
N HIS A 3 33.52 -11.07 0.64
CA HIS A 3 32.47 -10.14 0.16
C HIS A 3 31.03 -10.70 0.27
N ALA A 4 30.81 -11.78 1.02
CA ALA A 4 29.52 -12.48 0.96
C ALA A 4 28.47 -12.14 2.05
N GLN A 5 28.75 -11.30 3.08
CA GLN A 5 27.85 -11.28 4.26
C GLN A 5 27.45 -9.89 4.83
N GLN A 6 27.72 -8.77 4.15
CA GLN A 6 27.37 -7.43 4.71
C GLN A 6 25.99 -6.89 4.28
N LYS A 7 25.32 -7.44 3.26
CA LYS A 7 24.18 -6.76 2.61
C LYS A 7 22.77 -7.11 3.15
N TYR A 8 22.66 -7.87 4.24
CA TYR A 8 21.39 -8.08 4.97
C TYR A 8 21.07 -6.95 5.96
N LYS A 9 21.85 -5.86 5.96
CA LYS A 9 21.58 -4.67 6.76
C LYS A 9 20.54 -3.78 6.08
N LYS A 10 19.26 -3.99 6.44
CA LYS A 10 18.27 -2.98 6.88
C LYS A 10 16.87 -3.57 6.73
N ASN A 11 16.45 -4.34 7.74
CA ASN A 11 15.04 -4.70 7.93
C ASN A 11 14.27 -3.41 8.17
N SER A 12 13.68 -2.84 7.11
CA SER A 12 12.77 -1.70 7.20
C SER A 12 11.35 -2.24 7.08
N PRO A 13 10.63 -2.46 8.20
CA PRO A 13 9.39 -3.23 8.22
C PRO A 13 8.16 -2.45 7.72
N PHE A 14 8.24 -1.12 7.61
CA PHE A 14 7.06 -0.30 7.34
C PHE A 14 6.52 -0.48 5.92
N TRP A 15 7.40 -0.40 4.92
CA TRP A 15 7.01 -0.46 3.50
C TRP A 15 6.50 -1.84 3.03
N THR A 16 6.82 -2.88 3.80
CA THR A 16 6.54 -4.28 3.45
C THR A 16 5.07 -4.63 3.69
N VAL A 17 4.46 -4.10 4.75
CA VAL A 17 3.08 -4.48 5.14
C VAL A 17 2.08 -4.05 4.07
N GLU A 18 2.16 -2.79 3.65
CA GLU A 18 1.32 -2.22 2.58
C GLU A 18 1.54 -2.89 1.22
N PHE A 19 2.77 -3.32 0.92
CA PHE A 19 3.06 -4.07 -0.30
C PHE A 19 2.41 -5.46 -0.28
N VAL A 20 2.52 -6.18 0.83
CA VAL A 20 1.85 -7.48 1.01
C VAL A 20 0.33 -7.33 0.93
N ALA A 21 -0.24 -6.28 1.55
CA ALA A 21 -1.65 -5.98 1.46
C ALA A 21 -2.07 -5.71 0.00
N THR A 22 -1.29 -4.93 -0.75
CA THR A 22 -1.54 -4.66 -2.18
C THR A 22 -1.57 -5.95 -3.01
N VAL A 23 -0.60 -6.85 -2.80
CA VAL A 23 -0.56 -8.15 -3.49
C VAL A 23 -1.77 -9.02 -3.11
N LYS A 24 -2.16 -9.04 -1.83
CA LYS A 24 -3.34 -9.77 -1.37
C LYS A 24 -4.62 -9.23 -1.99
N SER A 25 -4.78 -7.91 -2.09
CA SER A 25 -5.91 -7.29 -2.76
C SER A 25 -6.04 -7.73 -4.21
N ILE A 26 -4.91 -7.80 -4.95
CA ILE A 26 -4.89 -8.30 -6.33
C ILE A 26 -5.29 -9.77 -6.38
N TYR A 27 -4.71 -10.60 -5.50
CA TYR A 27 -4.95 -12.04 -5.47
C TYR A 27 -6.41 -12.39 -5.14
N GLU A 28 -7.01 -11.69 -4.19
CA GLU A 28 -8.37 -11.95 -3.73
C GLU A 28 -9.43 -11.19 -4.53
N GLY A 29 -9.04 -10.19 -5.33
CA GLY A 29 -9.97 -9.32 -6.03
C GLY A 29 -10.79 -8.43 -5.10
N VAL A 30 -10.19 -8.01 -3.98
CA VAL A 30 -10.84 -7.20 -2.94
C VAL A 30 -9.98 -6.00 -2.59
N VAL A 31 -10.56 -4.80 -2.63
CA VAL A 31 -9.94 -3.58 -2.13
C VAL A 31 -10.40 -3.36 -0.70
N HIS A 32 -9.45 -3.25 0.24
CA HIS A 32 -9.77 -2.98 1.64
C HIS A 32 -10.31 -1.55 1.83
N PRO A 33 -11.07 -1.28 2.89
CA PRO A 33 -11.59 0.07 3.14
C PRO A 33 -10.51 1.03 3.62
N THR A 34 -10.75 2.31 3.40
CA THR A 34 -10.12 3.42 4.11
C THR A 34 -10.91 3.68 5.37
N ILE A 35 -10.46 3.12 6.50
CA ILE A 35 -11.18 3.25 7.78
C ILE A 35 -11.15 4.69 8.31
N ASN A 36 -12.15 5.05 9.11
CA ASN A 36 -12.30 6.34 9.78
C ASN A 36 -12.46 7.57 8.84
N LEU A 37 -12.80 7.34 7.57
CA LEU A 37 -13.13 8.41 6.63
C LEU A 37 -14.64 8.75 6.72
N GLU A 38 -14.99 9.66 7.64
CA GLU A 38 -16.38 10.11 7.83
C GLU A 38 -16.69 11.43 7.09
N HIS A 39 -15.69 12.30 6.98
CA HIS A 39 -15.81 13.63 6.37
C HIS A 39 -14.87 13.70 5.18
N HIS A 40 -15.43 13.67 3.97
CA HIS A 40 -14.66 13.78 2.73
C HIS A 40 -14.19 15.21 2.51
N ASP A 41 -12.92 15.36 2.13
CA ASP A 41 -12.38 16.63 1.67
C ASP A 41 -12.86 16.89 0.24
N PRO A 42 -13.51 18.03 -0.05
CA PRO A 42 -13.95 18.35 -1.42
C PRO A 42 -12.82 18.44 -2.44
N ASP A 43 -11.57 18.67 -2.01
CA ASP A 43 -10.40 18.73 -2.89
C ASP A 43 -9.80 17.33 -3.18
N CYS A 44 -10.27 16.27 -2.52
CA CYS A 44 -9.80 14.89 -2.69
C CYS A 44 -10.93 14.00 -3.24
N ASP A 45 -10.97 13.83 -4.57
CA ASP A 45 -12.03 13.10 -5.29
C ASP A 45 -11.58 11.76 -5.91
N LEU A 46 -10.54 11.14 -5.34
CA LEU A 46 -9.82 10.01 -5.96
C LEU A 46 -10.57 8.67 -5.91
N GLY A 47 -11.80 8.66 -5.39
CA GLY A 47 -12.64 7.47 -5.30
C GLY A 47 -12.27 6.58 -4.12
N GLU A 48 -12.08 7.16 -2.95
CA GLU A 48 -11.72 6.48 -1.71
C GLU A 48 -12.74 5.40 -1.35
N VAL A 49 -12.26 4.30 -0.76
CA VAL A 49 -13.10 3.15 -0.41
C VAL A 49 -13.59 3.29 1.04
N ALA A 50 -14.42 4.29 1.32
CA ALA A 50 -14.91 4.62 2.67
C ALA A 50 -16.01 3.67 3.17
N GLU A 51 -16.87 3.20 2.28
CA GLU A 51 -18.11 2.48 2.59
C GLU A 51 -17.92 1.00 3.00
N GLY A 52 -16.66 0.53 3.05
CA GLY A 52 -16.33 -0.87 3.32
C GLY A 52 -15.55 -1.53 2.18
N ALA A 53 -15.13 -2.78 2.39
CA ALA A 53 -14.34 -3.51 1.40
C ALA A 53 -15.11 -3.65 0.08
N ARG A 54 -14.43 -3.43 -1.06
CA ARG A 54 -15.02 -3.45 -2.40
C ARG A 54 -14.48 -4.64 -3.19
N GLN A 55 -15.36 -5.53 -3.66
CA GLN A 55 -14.97 -6.57 -4.61
C GLN A 55 -14.85 -6.00 -6.03
N MET A 56 -13.70 -6.20 -6.66
CA MET A 56 -13.50 -5.84 -8.07
C MET A 56 -12.28 -6.56 -8.67
N PRO A 57 -12.27 -6.84 -9.98
CA PRO A 57 -11.08 -7.39 -10.64
C PRO A 57 -9.95 -6.35 -10.68
N ILE A 58 -8.82 -6.65 -10.04
CA ILE A 58 -7.63 -5.79 -10.01
C ILE A 58 -6.59 -6.35 -10.99
N ARG A 59 -6.41 -5.69 -12.13
CA ARG A 59 -5.44 -6.12 -13.16
C ARG A 59 -4.03 -5.60 -12.94
N ALA A 60 -3.92 -4.48 -12.24
CA ALA A 60 -2.67 -3.83 -11.87
C ALA A 60 -2.93 -2.95 -10.64
N ALA A 61 -1.92 -2.76 -9.79
CA ALA A 61 -1.98 -1.84 -8.66
C ALA A 61 -0.67 -1.04 -8.58
N LEU A 62 -0.78 0.21 -8.15
CA LEU A 62 0.36 1.06 -7.81
C LEU A 62 0.36 1.27 -6.31
N LYS A 63 1.53 1.10 -5.68
CA LYS A 63 1.73 1.36 -4.27
C LYS A 63 2.77 2.46 -4.11
N ASN A 64 2.39 3.54 -3.45
CA ASN A 64 3.23 4.73 -3.29
C ASN A 64 3.82 4.78 -1.87
N SER A 65 5.03 5.33 -1.76
CA SER A 65 5.73 5.54 -0.49
C SER A 65 6.43 6.87 -0.54
N LEU A 66 5.89 7.85 0.17
CA LEU A 66 6.45 9.20 0.25
C LEU A 66 7.05 9.39 1.63
N GLY A 67 8.36 9.16 1.74
CA GLY A 67 9.11 9.43 2.96
C GLY A 67 9.56 10.89 3.03
N PHE A 68 9.86 11.37 4.24
CA PHE A 68 10.58 12.64 4.37
C PHE A 68 11.96 12.53 3.70
N GLY A 69 12.35 13.55 2.92
CA GLY A 69 13.61 13.56 2.16
C GLY A 69 13.47 13.92 0.68
N GLY A 70 12.24 13.98 0.15
CA GLY A 70 11.96 14.50 -1.19
C GLY A 70 12.31 13.55 -2.35
N THR A 71 12.40 12.25 -2.08
CA THR A 71 12.67 11.19 -3.06
C THR A 71 11.60 10.13 -3.08
#